data_AF-A0A7Y3GVA2-F1
#
_entry.id   AF-A0A7Y3GVA2-F1
#
_cell.length_a   1.000
_cell.length_b   1.000
_cell.length_c   1.000
_cell.angle_alpha   90.00
_cell.angle_beta   90.00
_cell.angle_gamma   90.00
#
_symmetry.space_group_name_H-M   'P 1'
#
loop_
_entity.id
_entity.type
_entity.pdbx_description
1 polymer ?
#
loop_
_entity_poly.entity_id
_entity_poly.type
_entity_poly.pdbx_seq_one_letter_code
_entity_poly.pdbx_strand_id
1 'polypeptide(L)'
;PGLAGMVPELERTLETHPETIKKADAAGIPIVMGDDFGFGSLMPHGDYAKELAVYPELCGVSNLDVIRWATRNGALLQGRLHELGTIEVGKLADLLVVEGDPSRDLAVLADRANLKAVVKDGEFVINALKGEGPAAA
;
A
#
# COMPACT_ATOMS: atom_id res chain seq x y z
N PRO A 1 30.71 11.23 -7.63
CA PRO A 1 29.71 12.32 -7.75
C PRO A 1 28.33 11.75 -8.08
N GLY A 2 27.35 11.95 -7.19
CA GLY A 2 26.07 11.23 -7.23
C GLY A 2 26.09 9.89 -6.49
N LEU A 3 25.00 9.11 -6.61
CA LEU A 3 24.72 7.88 -5.86
C LEU A 3 25.72 6.73 -6.04
N ALA A 4 26.73 6.85 -6.93
CA ALA A 4 27.70 5.80 -7.22
C ALA A 4 28.44 5.25 -5.98
N GLY A 5 28.68 6.09 -4.96
CA GLY A 5 29.28 5.65 -3.70
C GLY A 5 28.34 4.86 -2.79
N MET A 6 27.03 4.92 -3.03
CA MET A 6 25.99 4.21 -2.27
C MET A 6 25.57 2.91 -2.92
N VAL A 7 25.91 2.69 -4.20
CA VAL A 7 25.53 1.48 -4.97
C VAL A 7 25.89 0.19 -4.22
N PRO A 8 27.10 0.00 -3.66
CA PRO A 8 27.43 -1.25 -2.96
C PRO A 8 26.56 -1.50 -1.72
N GLU A 9 26.12 -0.44 -1.03
CA GLU A 9 25.25 -0.56 0.15
C GLU A 9 23.80 -0.85 -0.25
N LEU A 10 23.33 -0.24 -1.35
CA LEU A 10 22.02 -0.52 -1.91
C LEU A 10 21.94 -1.97 -2.42
N GLU A 11 22.96 -2.47 -3.11
CA GLU A 11 23.06 -3.86 -3.54
C GLU A 11 23.01 -4.82 -2.35
N ARG A 12 23.80 -4.58 -1.30
CA ARG A 12 23.75 -5.37 -0.06
C ARG A 12 22.37 -5.33 0.60
N THR A 13 21.70 -4.18 0.58
CA THR A 13 20.34 -4.05 1.10
C THR A 13 19.39 -4.94 0.31
N LEU A 14 19.44 -4.94 -1.02
CA LEU A 14 18.61 -5.83 -1.84
C LEU A 14 18.85 -7.32 -1.56
N GLU A 15 20.08 -7.71 -1.22
CA GLU A 15 20.41 -9.11 -0.89
C GLU A 15 19.91 -9.53 0.51
N THR A 16 19.93 -8.63 1.48
CA THR A 16 19.72 -8.99 2.91
C THR A 16 18.37 -8.58 3.47
N HIS A 17 17.74 -7.56 2.88
CA HIS A 17 16.49 -6.99 3.36
C HIS A 17 15.31 -7.96 3.25
N PRO A 18 15.15 -8.75 2.17
CA PRO A 18 14.01 -9.67 2.07
C PRO A 18 13.96 -10.71 3.20
N GLU A 19 15.12 -11.28 3.54
CA GLU A 19 15.24 -12.21 4.67
C GLU A 19 14.98 -11.54 6.03
N THR A 20 15.34 -10.26 6.16
CA THR A 20 15.09 -9.47 7.38
C THR A 20 13.60 -9.21 7.56
N ILE A 21 12.91 -8.78 6.49
CA ILE A 21 11.45 -8.56 6.47
C ILE A 21 10.73 -9.85 6.85
N LYS A 22 11.10 -10.97 6.22
CA LYS A 22 10.48 -12.27 6.50
C LYS A 22 10.62 -12.70 7.95
N LYS A 23 11.79 -12.47 8.58
CA LYS A 23 12.01 -12.75 10.00
C LYS A 23 11.19 -11.84 10.91
N ALA A 24 11.10 -10.55 10.56
CA ALA A 24 10.31 -9.59 11.33
C ALA A 24 8.80 -9.93 11.28
N ASP A 25 8.29 -10.27 10.10
CA ASP A 25 6.90 -10.69 9.90
C ASP A 25 6.60 -11.98 10.67
N ALA A 26 7.46 -13.00 10.54
CA ALA A 26 7.31 -14.26 11.28
C ALA A 26 7.40 -14.09 12.82
N ALA A 27 8.09 -13.04 13.29
CA ALA A 27 8.17 -12.69 14.71
C ALA A 27 6.95 -11.85 15.19
N GLY A 28 6.02 -11.51 14.31
CA GLY A 28 4.85 -10.69 14.63
C GLY A 28 5.16 -9.22 14.89
N ILE A 29 6.31 -8.73 14.41
CA ILE A 29 6.68 -7.31 14.49
C ILE A 29 5.76 -6.53 13.54
N PRO A 30 5.09 -5.46 13.98
CA PRO A 30 4.30 -4.63 13.08
C PRO A 30 5.17 -3.98 12.00
N ILE A 31 4.89 -4.30 10.73
CA ILE A 31 5.53 -3.72 9.56
C ILE A 31 4.57 -2.72 8.91
N VAL A 32 5.10 -1.58 8.45
CA VAL A 32 4.35 -0.58 7.66
C VAL A 32 5.01 -0.41 6.30
N MET A 33 4.21 0.01 5.32
CA MET A 33 4.70 0.32 3.97
C MET A 33 5.31 1.72 3.90
N GLY A 34 6.34 1.88 3.06
CA GLY A 34 6.97 3.16 2.79
C GLY A 34 8.11 3.04 1.80
N ASP A 35 8.01 3.78 0.70
CA ASP A 35 8.90 3.70 -0.46
C ASP A 35 9.81 4.93 -0.62
N ASP A 36 9.74 5.89 0.31
CA ASP A 36 10.53 7.14 0.33
C ASP A 36 10.48 7.96 -0.97
N PHE A 37 9.34 7.93 -1.67
CA PHE A 37 9.13 8.71 -2.89
C PHE A 37 9.05 10.23 -2.63
N GLY A 38 9.48 11.02 -3.60
CA GLY A 38 9.57 12.49 -3.51
C GLY A 38 10.98 13.05 -3.64
N PHE A 39 11.97 12.18 -3.88
CA PHE A 39 13.37 12.58 -4.10
C PHE A 39 13.60 13.12 -5.54
N GLY A 40 13.01 14.28 -5.82
CA GLY A 40 13.15 14.98 -7.10
C GLY A 40 12.70 14.14 -8.30
N SER A 41 13.42 14.24 -9.42
CA SER A 41 13.13 13.46 -10.62
C SER A 41 13.53 11.99 -10.54
N LEU A 42 14.26 11.58 -9.49
CA LEU A 42 14.70 10.20 -9.32
C LEU A 42 13.56 9.29 -8.81
N MET A 43 12.69 9.82 -7.97
CA MET A 43 11.56 9.09 -7.37
C MET A 43 10.27 9.92 -7.45
N PRO A 44 9.66 10.03 -8.65
CA PRO A 44 8.51 10.89 -8.88
C PRO A 44 7.24 10.33 -8.23
N HIS A 45 6.45 11.20 -7.60
CA HIS A 45 5.19 10.81 -6.98
C HIS A 45 4.19 10.16 -7.94
N GLY A 46 3.40 9.22 -7.41
CA GLY A 46 2.21 8.69 -8.08
C GLY A 46 2.28 7.22 -8.49
N ASP A 47 3.39 6.54 -8.20
CA ASP A 47 3.65 5.13 -8.55
C ASP A 47 3.80 4.21 -7.33
N TYR A 48 3.46 4.70 -6.13
CA TYR A 48 3.72 4.04 -4.84
C TYR A 48 3.20 2.59 -4.75
N ALA A 49 2.02 2.34 -5.33
CA ALA A 49 1.37 1.03 -5.27
C ALA A 49 2.17 -0.08 -5.99
N LYS A 50 3.14 0.27 -6.85
CA LYS A 50 4.04 -0.72 -7.48
C LYS A 50 4.91 -1.44 -6.45
N GLU A 51 5.28 -0.77 -5.36
CA GLU A 51 6.11 -1.35 -4.30
C GLU A 51 5.42 -2.55 -3.63
N LEU A 52 4.09 -2.53 -3.52
CA LEU A 52 3.33 -3.59 -2.85
C LEU A 52 3.60 -4.98 -3.45
N ALA A 53 3.73 -5.08 -4.77
CA ALA A 53 3.98 -6.34 -5.46
C ALA A 53 5.42 -6.87 -5.29
N VAL A 54 6.36 -6.03 -4.84
CA VAL A 54 7.77 -6.40 -4.63
C VAL A 54 7.92 -7.32 -3.42
N TYR A 55 7.12 -7.13 -2.37
CA TYR A 55 7.27 -7.87 -1.11
C TYR A 55 6.92 -9.36 -1.23
N PRO A 56 5.82 -9.78 -1.87
CA PRO A 56 5.57 -11.20 -2.09
C PRO A 56 6.66 -11.84 -2.97
N GLU A 57 7.13 -11.13 -4.01
CA GLU A 57 8.14 -11.63 -4.93
C GLU A 57 9.51 -11.83 -4.25
N LEU A 58 9.99 -10.81 -3.54
CA LEU A 58 11.33 -10.84 -2.95
C LEU A 58 11.36 -11.46 -1.55
N CYS A 59 10.33 -11.23 -0.72
CA CYS A 59 10.33 -11.62 0.69
C CYS A 59 9.51 -12.89 0.96
N GLY A 60 8.66 -13.33 0.02
CA GLY A 60 7.82 -14.51 0.17
C GLY A 60 6.70 -14.36 1.20
N VAL A 61 6.25 -13.12 1.46
CA VAL A 61 5.10 -12.82 2.33
C VAL A 61 3.79 -12.86 1.55
N SER A 62 2.66 -13.00 2.24
CA SER A 62 1.36 -13.07 1.57
C SER A 62 0.89 -11.68 1.13
N ASN A 63 0.09 -11.61 0.05
CA ASN A 63 -0.51 -10.35 -0.41
C ASN A 63 -1.38 -9.70 0.68
N LEU A 64 -2.06 -10.51 1.51
CA LEU A 64 -2.88 -10.01 2.61
C LEU A 64 -2.03 -9.39 3.73
N ASP A 65 -0.82 -9.89 3.97
CA ASP A 65 0.09 -9.27 4.95
C ASP A 65 0.55 -7.91 4.44
N VAL A 66 0.92 -7.79 3.17
CA VAL A 66 1.26 -6.50 2.55
C VAL A 66 0.08 -5.51 2.61
N ILE A 67 -1.15 -5.95 2.33
CA ILE A 67 -2.34 -5.10 2.48
C ILE A 67 -2.51 -4.65 3.94
N ARG A 68 -2.27 -5.53 4.93
CA ARG A 68 -2.31 -5.15 6.36
C ARG A 68 -1.23 -4.14 6.71
N TRP A 69 -0.03 -4.27 6.15
CA TRP A 69 1.06 -3.32 6.33
C TRP A 69 0.69 -1.94 5.77
N ALA A 70 0.03 -1.92 4.60
CA ALA A 70 -0.40 -0.70 3.90
C ALA A 70 -1.64 -0.02 4.51
N THR A 71 -2.37 -0.69 5.41
CA THR A 71 -3.65 -0.20 5.94
C THR A 71 -3.65 -0.19 7.47
N ARG A 72 -4.00 -1.33 8.09
CA ARG A 72 -4.15 -1.51 9.53
C ARG A 72 -2.91 -1.08 10.30
N ASN A 73 -1.72 -1.47 9.84
CA ASN A 73 -0.48 -1.19 10.57
C ASN A 73 -0.09 0.29 10.47
N GLY A 74 -0.35 0.94 9.34
CA GLY A 74 -0.19 2.40 9.21
C GLY A 74 -1.08 3.15 10.22
N ALA A 75 -2.34 2.75 10.34
CA ALA A 75 -3.26 3.32 11.32
C ALA A 75 -2.82 3.05 12.77
N LEU A 76 -2.30 1.85 13.05
CA LEU A 76 -1.74 1.50 14.36
C LEU A 76 -0.54 2.38 14.71
N LEU A 77 0.40 2.57 13.78
CA LEU A 77 1.58 3.41 13.97
C LEU A 77 1.20 4.87 14.27
N GLN A 78 0.13 5.36 13.66
CA GLN A 78 -0.41 6.71 13.90
C GLN A 78 -1.23 6.83 15.20
N GLY A 79 -1.48 5.73 15.92
CA GLY A 79 -2.37 5.71 17.09
C GLY A 79 -3.85 5.87 16.74
N ARG A 80 -4.22 5.72 15.46
CA ARG A 80 -5.56 5.97 14.91
C ARG A 80 -6.29 4.71 14.46
N LEU A 81 -5.84 3.53 14.87
CA LEU A 81 -6.50 2.26 14.51
C LEU A 81 -7.98 2.18 14.98
N HIS A 82 -8.36 2.94 15.99
CA HIS A 82 -9.75 3.06 16.43
C HIS A 82 -10.63 3.87 15.45
N GLU A 83 -10.01 4.62 14.54
CA GLU A 83 -10.65 5.58 13.65
C GLU A 83 -10.52 5.20 12.17
N LEU A 84 -9.40 4.57 11.75
CA LEU A 84 -9.13 4.25 10.34
C LEU A 84 -8.27 2.98 10.15
N GLY A 85 -8.06 2.59 8.89
CA GLY A 85 -7.14 1.52 8.48
C GLY A 85 -7.75 0.12 8.38
N THR A 86 -9.03 -0.03 8.71
CA THR A 86 -9.80 -1.27 8.50
C THR A 86 -11.26 -0.92 8.18
N ILE A 87 -11.99 -1.88 7.60
CA ILE A 87 -13.40 -1.73 7.26
C ILE A 87 -14.25 -2.22 8.43
N GLU A 88 -14.64 -1.29 9.31
CA GLU A 88 -15.45 -1.55 10.51
C GLU A 88 -16.44 -0.41 10.74
N VAL A 89 -17.60 -0.72 11.33
CA VAL A 89 -18.61 0.30 11.66
C VAL A 89 -18.04 1.31 12.65
N GLY A 90 -18.27 2.60 12.39
CA GLY A 90 -17.82 3.71 13.24
C GLY A 90 -16.44 4.28 12.88
N LYS A 91 -15.73 3.69 11.91
CA LYS A 91 -14.48 4.22 11.36
C LYS A 91 -14.73 5.12 10.15
N LEU A 92 -13.72 5.92 9.79
CA LEU A 92 -13.74 6.73 8.58
C LEU A 92 -13.99 5.85 7.35
N ALA A 93 -14.84 6.34 6.46
CA ALA A 93 -15.14 5.69 5.19
C ALA A 93 -14.05 5.99 4.14
N ASP A 94 -12.82 5.57 4.46
CA ASP A 94 -11.66 5.61 3.58
C ASP A 94 -11.56 4.27 2.83
N LEU A 95 -12.12 4.24 1.62
CA LEU A 95 -12.32 3.00 0.87
C LEU A 95 -11.74 3.10 -0.54
N LEU A 96 -11.16 1.99 -0.99
CA LEU A 96 -10.74 1.80 -2.36
C LEU A 96 -11.56 0.66 -2.97
N VAL A 97 -12.27 0.94 -4.08
CA VAL A 97 -12.95 -0.08 -4.87
C VAL A 97 -12.09 -0.38 -6.09
N VAL A 98 -11.71 -1.65 -6.23
CA VAL A 98 -10.72 -2.10 -7.21
C VAL A 98 -11.35 -3.16 -8.11
N GLU A 99 -11.06 -3.08 -9.40
CA GLU A 99 -11.32 -4.14 -10.37
C GLU A 99 -10.18 -5.16 -10.33
N GLY A 100 -10.52 -6.42 -10.06
CA GLY A 100 -9.55 -7.47 -9.77
C GLY A 100 -9.52 -7.83 -8.28
N ASP A 101 -8.65 -8.79 -7.94
CA ASP A 101 -8.54 -9.33 -6.58
C ASP A 101 -7.11 -9.10 -6.03
N PRO A 102 -6.90 -8.07 -5.20
CA PRO A 102 -5.58 -7.77 -4.66
C PRO A 102 -5.05 -8.83 -3.69
N SER A 103 -5.92 -9.72 -3.17
CA SER A 103 -5.46 -10.86 -2.37
C SER A 103 -4.75 -11.92 -3.22
N ARG A 104 -4.94 -11.88 -4.55
CA ARG A 104 -4.33 -12.78 -5.52
C ARG A 104 -3.24 -12.12 -6.36
N ASP A 105 -3.40 -10.85 -6.70
CA ASP A 105 -2.44 -10.08 -7.48
C ASP A 105 -2.42 -8.61 -7.03
N LEU A 106 -1.36 -8.18 -6.36
CA LEU A 106 -1.22 -6.78 -5.90
C LEU A 106 -0.97 -5.79 -7.04
N ALA A 107 -0.53 -6.24 -8.23
CA ALA A 107 -0.26 -5.35 -9.36
C ALA A 107 -1.52 -4.62 -9.83
N VAL A 108 -2.72 -5.16 -9.55
CA VAL A 108 -3.99 -4.50 -9.86
C VAL A 108 -4.13 -3.15 -9.16
N LEU A 109 -3.48 -2.94 -8.01
CA LEU A 109 -3.49 -1.67 -7.27
C LEU A 109 -2.60 -0.60 -7.90
N ALA A 110 -1.61 -0.98 -8.70
CA ALA A 110 -0.71 -0.06 -9.38
C ALA A 110 -1.31 0.52 -10.67
N ASP A 111 -2.28 -0.17 -11.27
CA ASP A 111 -2.98 0.32 -12.45
C ASP A 111 -4.18 1.19 -12.06
N ARG A 112 -4.09 2.49 -12.35
CA ARG A 112 -5.15 3.46 -12.06
C ARG A 112 -6.47 3.13 -12.75
N ALA A 113 -6.45 2.43 -13.89
CA ALA A 113 -7.68 2.02 -14.58
C ALA A 113 -8.50 0.99 -13.78
N ASN A 114 -7.86 0.28 -12.85
CA ASN A 114 -8.51 -0.67 -11.97
C ASN A 114 -9.12 0.00 -10.72
N LEU A 115 -8.74 1.23 -10.39
CA LEU A 115 -9.29 1.95 -9.24
C LEU A 115 -10.65 2.56 -9.60
N LYS A 116 -11.72 1.81 -9.37
CA LYS A 116 -13.09 2.19 -9.76
C LYS A 116 -13.71 3.22 -8.84
N ALA A 117 -13.36 3.24 -7.57
CA ALA A 117 -13.72 4.34 -6.68
C ALA A 117 -12.66 4.57 -5.62
N VAL A 118 -12.48 5.83 -5.26
CA VAL A 118 -11.71 6.28 -4.10
C VAL A 118 -12.66 7.10 -3.25
N VAL A 119 -12.96 6.59 -2.06
CA VAL A 119 -13.77 7.29 -1.06
C VAL A 119 -12.84 7.74 0.04
N LYS A 120 -12.94 9.01 0.42
CA LYS A 120 -12.18 9.58 1.53
C LYS A 120 -13.14 10.32 2.44
N ASP A 121 -13.10 10.04 3.74
CA ASP A 121 -13.99 10.63 4.73
C ASP A 121 -15.49 10.49 4.35
N GLY A 122 -15.85 9.44 3.61
CA GLY A 122 -17.21 9.20 3.12
C GLY A 122 -17.57 9.91 1.81
N GLU A 123 -16.69 10.73 1.25
CA GLU A 123 -16.90 11.42 -0.02
C GLU A 123 -16.16 10.73 -1.17
N PHE A 124 -16.82 10.62 -2.33
CA PHE A 124 -16.19 10.10 -3.54
C PHE A 124 -15.20 11.13 -4.12
N VAL A 125 -13.91 10.82 -4.05
CA VAL A 125 -12.84 11.56 -4.75
C VAL A 125 -12.73 11.08 -6.20
N ILE A 126 -12.88 9.77 -6.42
CA ILE A 126 -13.00 9.14 -7.73
C ILE A 126 -14.24 8.26 -7.70
N ASN A 127 -15.08 8.34 -8.73
CA ASN A 127 -16.21 7.45 -8.91
C ASN A 127 -16.40 7.08 -10.39
N ALA A 128 -15.96 5.88 -10.74
CA ALA A 128 -16.15 5.25 -12.04
C ALA A 128 -17.10 4.03 -11.95
N LEU A 129 -17.80 3.85 -10.83
CA LEU A 129 -18.79 2.80 -10.66
C LEU A 129 -19.98 3.11 -11.57
N LYS A 130 -20.25 2.23 -12.54
CA LYS A 130 -21.45 2.34 -13.39
C LYS A 130 -22.65 1.82 -12.61
N GLY A 131 -23.40 2.74 -12.01
CA GLY A 131 -24.67 2.48 -11.34
C GLY A 131 -25.25 3.78 -10.80
N GLU A 132 -26.51 4.06 -11.14
CA GLU A 132 -27.27 5.21 -10.69
C GLU A 132 -27.15 5.36 -9.16
N GLY A 133 -26.50 6.44 -8.71
CA GLY A 133 -26.60 6.82 -7.30
C GLY A 133 -28.07 7.07 -6.96
N PRO A 134 -28.49 6.88 -5.70
CA PRO A 134 -29.77 7.41 -5.28
C PRO A 134 -29.78 8.91 -5.59
N ALA A 135 -30.84 9.38 -6.25
CA ALA A 135 -31.04 10.81 -6.45
C ALA A 135 -30.78 11.53 -5.13
N ALA A 136 -29.94 12.57 -5.17
CA ALA A 136 -29.69 13.41 -4.02
C ALA A 136 -31.03 13.79 -3.36
N ALA A 137 -31.19 13.42 -2.09
CA ALA A 137 -32.31 13.83 -1.27
C ALA A 137 -32.07 15.24 -0.72
#